data_AF-A0A327YNZ2-F1
#
_entry.id   AF-A0A327YNZ2-F1
#
_cell.length_a   1.000
_cell.length_b   1.000
_cell.length_c   1.000
_cell.angle_alpha   90.00
_cell.angle_beta   90.00
_cell.angle_gamma   90.00
#
_symmetry.space_group_name_H-M   'P 1'
#
loop_
_entity.id
_entity.type
_entity.pdbx_description
1 polymer ?
#
loop_
_entity_poly.entity_id
_entity_poly.type
_entity_poly.pdbx_seq_one_letter_code
_entity_poly.pdbx_strand_id
1 'polypeptide(L)'
;MGVYNLEILTEEIVYQKNSQQLTALLYEGFIESLEAAITLIEQKNYIDANKRLQKANDILRRLGVGLKYDAGIIAHQLDALYNYMAERLIEANIKKDISIIKEVLQLMTTISSAWNEVLKKEPQTAQNSFMQKAAAYEKFITTYEQ
;
A
#
# COMPACT_ATOMS: atom_id res chain seq x y z
N MET A 1 9.47 1.47 17.23
CA MET A 1 8.66 1.52 16.00
C MET A 1 9.30 0.57 15.03
N GLY A 2 8.62 -0.54 14.71
CA GLY A 2 9.18 -1.64 13.94
C GLY A 2 9.41 -1.24 12.49
N VAL A 3 10.65 -1.38 12.04
CA VAL A 3 11.01 -1.25 10.63
C VAL A 3 10.60 -2.56 9.97
N TYR A 4 9.43 -2.61 9.33
CA TYR A 4 8.98 -3.79 8.58
C TYR A 4 9.73 -3.84 7.25
N ASN A 5 10.97 -4.33 7.31
CA ASN A 5 11.80 -4.55 6.14
C ASN A 5 11.02 -5.34 5.07
N LEU A 6 10.81 -4.78 3.87
CA LEU A 6 10.02 -5.43 2.81
C LEU A 6 10.57 -6.79 2.31
N GLU A 7 11.75 -7.20 2.77
CA GLU A 7 12.30 -8.54 2.56
C GLU A 7 11.59 -9.63 3.40
N ILE A 8 10.82 -9.25 4.43
CA ILE A 8 10.09 -10.20 5.30
C ILE A 8 8.64 -10.46 4.86
N LEU A 9 8.24 -10.10 3.65
CA LEU A 9 6.98 -10.59 3.07
C LEU A 9 7.18 -12.03 2.59
N THR A 10 7.27 -12.97 3.53
CA THR A 10 7.20 -14.41 3.20
C THR A 10 5.89 -14.68 2.46
N GLU A 11 5.89 -15.66 1.55
CA GLU A 11 4.67 -16.04 0.80
C GLU A 11 3.48 -16.25 1.76
N GLU A 12 3.73 -16.82 2.92
CA GLU A 12 2.76 -17.03 4.00
C GLU A 12 2.04 -15.75 4.45
N ILE A 13 2.77 -14.64 4.64
CA ILE A 13 2.18 -13.36 5.08
C ILE A 13 1.33 -12.73 3.97
N VAL A 14 1.74 -12.91 2.72
CA VAL A 14 0.98 -12.43 1.56
C VAL A 14 -0.35 -13.18 1.45
N TYR A 15 -0.36 -14.50 1.65
CA TYR A 15 -1.58 -15.31 1.61
C TYR A 15 -2.58 -14.98 2.73
N GLN A 16 -2.12 -14.45 3.86
CA GLN A 16 -2.98 -14.10 5.00
C GLN A 16 -3.60 -12.69 4.88
N LYS A 17 -3.14 -11.85 3.94
CA LYS A 17 -3.61 -10.47 3.80
C LYS A 17 -4.73 -10.34 2.78
N ASN A 18 -5.73 -9.53 3.10
CA ASN A 18 -6.75 -9.15 2.14
C ASN A 18 -6.21 -8.11 1.14
N SER A 19 -6.97 -7.85 0.07
CA SER A 19 -6.57 -6.92 -0.99
C SER A 19 -6.26 -5.51 -0.49
N GLN A 20 -7.01 -4.99 0.48
CA GLN A 20 -6.79 -3.65 1.02
C GLN A 20 -5.52 -3.56 1.88
N GLN A 21 -5.21 -4.62 2.62
CA GLN A 21 -3.97 -4.74 3.40
C GLN A 21 -2.75 -4.88 2.48
N LEU A 22 -2.88 -5.59 1.35
CA LEU A 22 -1.81 -5.66 0.36
C LEU A 22 -1.56 -4.29 -0.31
N THR A 23 -2.62 -3.53 -0.62
CA THR A 23 -2.48 -2.14 -1.09
C THR A 23 -1.75 -1.27 -0.09
N ALA A 24 -2.07 -1.37 1.21
CA ALA A 24 -1.38 -0.61 2.26
C ALA A 24 0.12 -0.94 2.33
N LEU A 25 0.49 -2.23 2.22
CA LEU A 25 1.88 -2.65 2.17
C LEU A 25 2.63 -2.14 0.95
N LEU A 26 1.96 -2.05 -0.21
CA LEU A 26 2.56 -1.48 -1.42
C LEU A 26 2.85 0.01 -1.21
N TYR A 27 1.94 0.77 -0.58
CA TYR A 27 2.21 2.17 -0.25
C TYR A 27 3.38 2.32 0.74
N GLU A 28 3.44 1.49 1.78
CA GLU A 28 4.56 1.48 2.73
C GLU A 28 5.89 1.19 2.02
N GLY A 29 5.95 0.12 1.21
CA GLY A 29 7.16 -0.24 0.48
C GLY A 29 7.57 0.78 -0.59
N PHE A 30 6.61 1.55 -1.13
CA PHE A 30 6.91 2.69 -1.99
C PHE A 30 7.58 3.81 -1.19
N ILE A 31 7.00 4.21 -0.06
CA ILE A 31 7.52 5.26 0.83
C ILE A 31 8.94 4.92 1.28
N GLU A 32 9.16 3.71 1.80
CA GLU A 32 10.49 3.24 2.23
C GLU A 32 11.51 3.28 1.09
N SER A 33 11.09 2.95 -0.13
CA SER A 33 11.97 2.98 -1.30
C SER A 33 12.39 4.42 -1.63
N LEU A 34 11.50 5.40 -1.48
CA LEU A 34 11.82 6.80 -1.70
C LEU A 34 12.74 7.38 -0.63
N GLU A 35 12.48 7.09 0.65
CA GLU A 35 13.34 7.51 1.76
C GLU A 35 14.76 6.94 1.64
N ALA A 36 14.87 5.66 1.26
CA ALA A 36 16.14 5.02 0.96
C ALA A 36 16.83 5.69 -0.24
N ALA A 37 16.09 5.99 -1.32
CA ALA A 37 16.66 6.67 -2.49
C ALA A 37 17.22 8.05 -2.15
N ILE A 38 16.51 8.83 -1.33
CA ILE A 38 16.97 10.15 -0.86
C ILE A 38 18.32 10.00 -0.13
N THR A 39 18.38 9.11 0.86
CA THR A 39 19.59 8.86 1.66
C THR A 39 20.77 8.42 0.78
N LEU A 40 20.52 7.55 -0.20
CA LEU A 40 21.54 7.05 -1.12
C LEU A 40 22.05 8.13 -2.07
N ILE A 41 21.20 9.07 -2.52
CA ILE A 41 21.63 10.21 -3.33
C ILE A 41 22.51 11.16 -2.50
N GLU A 42 22.15 11.44 -1.25
CA GLU A 42 22.97 12.27 -0.34
C GLU A 42 24.36 11.65 -0.10
N GLN A 43 24.43 10.33 -0.02
CA GLN A 43 25.67 9.56 0.07
C GLN A 43 26.41 9.40 -1.26
N LYS A 44 25.88 9.94 -2.36
CA LYS A 44 26.37 9.77 -3.74
C LYS A 44 26.42 8.31 -4.23
N ASN A 45 25.68 7.40 -3.57
CA ASN A 45 25.48 6.03 -4.02
C ASN A 45 24.35 5.97 -5.07
N TYR A 46 24.68 6.41 -6.28
CA TYR A 46 23.69 6.57 -7.35
C TYR A 46 23.18 5.26 -7.95
N ILE A 47 23.96 4.19 -7.89
CA ILE A 47 23.56 2.87 -8.42
C ILE A 47 22.43 2.31 -7.56
N ASP A 48 22.59 2.31 -6.24
CA ASP A 48 21.54 1.78 -5.37
C ASP A 48 20.35 2.73 -5.27
N ALA A 49 20.56 4.06 -5.33
CA ALA A 49 19.46 5.01 -5.46
C ALA A 49 18.61 4.73 -6.72
N ASN A 50 19.27 4.46 -7.85
CA ASN A 50 18.59 4.12 -9.10
C ASN A 50 17.75 2.84 -8.96
N LYS A 51 18.28 1.78 -8.31
CA LYS A 51 17.51 0.56 -8.02
C LYS A 51 16.29 0.82 -7.15
N ARG A 52 16.42 1.66 -6.11
CA ARG A 52 15.30 2.04 -5.23
C ARG A 52 14.21 2.80 -5.99
N LEU A 53 14.58 3.75 -6.85
CA LEU A 53 13.62 4.50 -7.67
C LEU A 53 12.94 3.62 -8.73
N GLN A 54 13.64 2.65 -9.32
CA GLN A 54 13.03 1.65 -10.20
C GLN A 54 11.99 0.79 -9.45
N LYS A 55 12.34 0.32 -8.24
CA LYS A 55 11.40 -0.44 -7.39
C LYS A 55 10.14 0.37 -7.06
N ALA A 56 10.29 1.66 -6.76
CA ALA A 56 9.15 2.55 -6.52
C ALA A 56 8.23 2.67 -7.75
N ASN A 57 8.81 2.82 -8.96
CA ASN A 57 8.04 2.84 -10.20
C ASN A 57 7.33 1.52 -10.50
N ASP A 58 7.96 0.38 -10.22
CA ASP A 58 7.31 -0.93 -10.35
C ASP A 58 6.10 -1.07 -9.44
N ILE A 59 6.18 -0.51 -8.22
CA ILE A 59 5.04 -0.50 -7.29
C ILE A 59 3.90 0.37 -7.83
N LEU A 60 4.17 1.58 -8.35
CA LEU A 60 3.15 2.44 -8.96
C LEU A 60 2.43 1.74 -10.12
N ARG A 61 3.20 1.09 -11.00
CA ARG A 61 2.64 0.31 -12.10
C ARG A 61 1.71 -0.80 -11.61
N ARG A 62 2.09 -1.53 -10.57
CA ARG A 62 1.27 -2.60 -9.97
C ARG A 62 0.00 -2.05 -9.33
N LEU A 63 0.10 -0.91 -8.64
CA LEU A 63 -1.04 -0.22 -8.05
C LEU A 63 -2.04 0.21 -9.13
N GLY A 64 -1.56 0.80 -10.23
CA GLY A 64 -2.40 1.20 -11.37
C GLY A 64 -3.12 0.01 -12.02
N VAL A 65 -2.42 -1.11 -12.24
CA VAL A 65 -3.03 -2.35 -12.75
C VAL A 65 -4.09 -2.91 -11.80
N GLY A 66 -3.93 -2.72 -10.49
CA GLY A 66 -4.87 -3.17 -9.47
C GLY A 66 -6.12 -2.28 -9.29
N LEU A 67 -6.24 -1.18 -10.03
CA LEU A 67 -7.37 -0.26 -9.90
C LEU A 67 -8.67 -0.88 -10.44
N LYS A 68 -9.74 -0.69 -9.66
CA LYS A 68 -11.10 -1.06 -9.99
C LYS A 68 -11.81 0.12 -10.66
N TYR A 69 -11.81 0.17 -11.98
CA TYR A 69 -12.35 1.29 -12.76
C TYR A 69 -13.87 1.45 -12.65
N ASP A 70 -14.58 0.41 -12.23
CA ASP A 70 -16.00 0.46 -11.87
C ASP A 70 -16.27 1.33 -10.61
N ALA A 71 -15.24 1.67 -9.83
CA ALA A 71 -15.31 2.66 -8.75
C ALA A 71 -15.45 4.12 -9.24
N GLY A 72 -15.50 4.34 -10.56
CA GLY A 72 -15.78 5.64 -11.16
C GLY A 72 -14.61 6.61 -11.11
N ILE A 73 -14.90 7.90 -10.93
CA ILE A 73 -13.93 9.00 -11.10
C ILE A 73 -12.68 8.87 -10.23
N ILE A 74 -12.80 8.26 -9.05
CA ILE A 74 -11.69 8.08 -8.10
C ILE A 74 -10.60 7.19 -8.70
N ALA A 75 -10.97 6.11 -9.41
CA ALA A 75 -10.00 5.22 -10.03
C ALA A 75 -9.18 5.96 -11.09
N HIS A 76 -9.83 6.76 -11.94
CA HIS A 76 -9.15 7.56 -12.96
C HIS A 76 -8.23 8.63 -12.36
N GLN A 77 -8.64 9.27 -11.26
CA GLN A 77 -7.82 10.26 -10.57
C GLN A 77 -6.57 9.63 -9.93
N LEU A 78 -6.72 8.46 -9.32
CA LEU A 78 -5.59 7.70 -8.78
C LEU A 78 -4.64 7.24 -9.87
N ASP A 79 -5.15 6.72 -10.99
CA ASP A 79 -4.33 6.31 -12.13
C ASP A 79 -3.50 7.48 -12.67
N ALA A 80 -4.13 8.63 -12.88
CA ALA A 80 -3.45 9.86 -13.31
C ALA A 80 -2.35 10.28 -12.32
N LEU A 81 -2.62 10.20 -11.02
CA LEU A 81 -1.65 10.56 -9.98
C LEU A 81 -0.49 9.57 -9.89
N TYR A 82 -0.75 8.27 -10.08
CA TYR A 82 0.30 7.25 -10.14
C TYR A 82 1.20 7.43 -11.35
N ASN A 83 0.63 7.73 -12.52
CA ASN A 83 1.39 8.02 -13.73
C ASN A 83 2.25 9.28 -13.58
N TYR A 84 1.69 10.36 -13.02
CA TYR A 84 2.44 11.56 -12.70
C TYR A 84 3.63 11.27 -11.78
N MET A 85 3.42 10.57 -10.66
CA MET A 85 4.50 10.22 -9.75
C MET A 85 5.57 9.38 -10.43
N ALA A 86 5.19 8.45 -11.32
CA ALA A 86 6.15 7.60 -12.04
C ALA A 86 7.07 8.42 -12.96
N GLU A 87 6.51 9.36 -13.72
CA GLU A 87 7.26 10.28 -14.58
C GLU A 87 8.22 11.16 -13.77
N ARG A 88 7.75 11.70 -12.64
CA ARG A 88 8.57 12.52 -11.74
C ARG A 88 9.73 11.74 -11.15
N LEU A 89 9.54 10.48 -10.77
CA LEU A 89 10.62 9.64 -10.26
C LEU A 89 11.66 9.29 -11.33
N ILE A 90 11.27 9.18 -12.60
CA ILE A 90 12.23 9.03 -13.72
C ILE A 90 13.10 10.28 -13.82
N GLU A 91 12.48 11.47 -13.81
CA GLU A 91 13.18 12.74 -13.86
C GLU A 91 14.14 12.90 -12.67
N ALA A 92 13.66 12.62 -11.46
CA ALA A 92 14.45 12.64 -10.23
C ALA A 92 15.67 11.71 -10.32
N ASN A 93 15.48 10.52 -10.90
CA ASN A 93 16.55 9.55 -11.05
C ASN A 93 17.61 10.02 -12.06
N ILE A 94 17.22 10.67 -13.16
CA ILE A 94 18.16 11.22 -14.14
C ILE A 94 18.94 12.39 -13.54
N LYS A 95 18.25 13.33 -12.89
CA LYS A 95 18.83 14.57 -12.36
C LYS A 95 19.48 14.41 -10.98
N LYS A 96 19.22 13.30 -10.29
CA LYS A 96 19.53 13.10 -8.87
C LYS A 96 18.94 14.19 -7.98
N ASP A 97 17.74 14.65 -8.35
CA ASP A 97 17.07 15.74 -7.66
C ASP A 97 16.18 15.21 -6.53
N ILE A 98 16.67 15.38 -5.29
CA ILE A 98 15.97 14.97 -4.07
C ILE A 98 14.65 15.73 -3.88
N SER A 99 14.54 16.98 -4.37
CA SER A 99 13.33 17.78 -4.18
C SER A 99 12.13 17.14 -4.88
N ILE A 100 12.34 16.57 -6.06
CA ILE A 100 11.33 15.83 -6.81
C ILE A 100 10.89 14.58 -6.04
N ILE A 101 11.84 13.84 -5.46
CA ILE A 101 11.51 12.63 -4.67
C ILE A 101 10.68 13.00 -3.43
N LYS A 102 11.00 14.12 -2.77
CA LYS A 102 10.27 14.61 -1.60
C LYS A 102 8.84 15.03 -1.94
N GLU A 103 8.62 15.63 -3.11
CA GLU A 103 7.27 15.95 -3.61
C GLU A 103 6.43 14.66 -3.77
N VAL A 104 6.98 13.66 -4.46
CA VAL A 104 6.30 12.37 -4.67
C VAL A 104 6.05 11.64 -3.35
N LEU A 105 7.02 11.69 -2.44
CA LEU A 105 6.90 11.12 -1.09
C LEU A 105 5.73 11.75 -0.32
N GLN A 106 5.55 13.07 -0.39
CA GLN A 106 4.44 13.76 0.26
C GLN A 106 3.08 13.35 -0.33
N LEU A 107 2.99 13.21 -1.66
CA LEU A 107 1.78 12.74 -2.34
C LEU A 107 1.41 11.34 -1.88
N MET A 108 2.35 10.38 -1.94
CA MET A 108 2.07 9.01 -1.52
C MET A 108 1.76 8.93 -0.02
N THR A 109 2.44 9.70 0.82
CA THR A 109 2.16 9.72 2.27
C THR A 109 0.71 10.14 2.56
N THR A 110 0.20 11.11 1.80
CA THR A 110 -1.20 11.58 1.92
C THR A 110 -2.18 10.48 1.52
N ILE A 111 -1.94 9.80 0.38
CA ILE A 111 -2.77 8.68 -0.09
C ILE A 111 -2.74 7.52 0.91
N SER A 112 -1.54 7.13 1.36
CA SER A 112 -1.33 6.06 2.34
C SER A 112 -2.04 6.36 3.66
N SER A 113 -1.97 7.60 4.14
CA SER A 113 -2.65 8.02 5.37
C SER A 113 -4.17 7.90 5.25
N ALA A 114 -4.75 8.40 4.15
CA ALA A 114 -6.18 8.29 3.88
C ALA A 114 -6.62 6.82 3.78
N TRP A 115 -5.84 5.97 3.10
CA TRP A 115 -6.11 4.53 2.98
C TRP A 115 -6.10 3.82 4.34
N ASN A 116 -5.09 4.11 5.16
CA ASN A 116 -4.96 3.54 6.49
C ASN A 116 -6.08 4.01 7.45
N GLU A 117 -6.59 5.22 7.27
CA GLU A 117 -7.75 5.69 8.03
C GLU A 117 -9.01 4.87 7.69
N VAL A 118 -9.23 4.53 6.42
CA VAL A 118 -10.34 3.67 5.98
C VAL A 118 -10.19 2.26 6.58
N LEU A 119 -9.00 1.67 6.53
CA LEU A 119 -8.73 0.35 7.12
C LEU A 119 -9.03 0.29 8.62
N LYS A 120 -8.78 1.39 9.36
CA LYS A 120 -9.11 1.47 10.80
C LYS A 120 -10.62 1.60 11.06
N LYS A 121 -11.36 2.20 10.11
CA LYS A 121 -12.80 2.43 10.21
C LYS A 121 -13.62 1.24 9.72
N GLU A 122 -13.05 0.32 8.94
CA GLU A 122 -13.73 -0.92 8.61
C GLU A 122 -14.06 -1.67 9.91
N PRO A 123 -15.37 -1.89 10.21
CA PRO A 123 -15.72 -2.71 11.34
C PRO A 123 -15.22 -4.13 11.06
N GLN A 124 -14.94 -4.88 12.12
CA GLN A 124 -14.82 -6.35 12.11
C GLN A 124 -16.17 -7.01 11.74
N THR A 125 -16.90 -6.49 10.75
CA THR A 125 -18.24 -6.92 10.33
C THR A 125 -18.24 -8.33 9.80
N ALA A 126 -17.14 -8.78 9.18
CA ALA A 126 -16.99 -10.17 8.77
C ALA A 126 -16.96 -11.11 10.00
N GLN A 127 -16.14 -10.81 11.01
CA GLN A 127 -16.04 -11.61 12.25
C GLN A 127 -17.33 -11.60 13.07
N ASN A 128 -18.02 -10.46 13.16
CA ASN A 128 -19.30 -10.35 13.85
C ASN A 128 -20.41 -11.17 13.19
N SER A 129 -20.42 -11.30 11.86
CA SER A 129 -21.43 -12.11 11.15
C SER A 129 -21.24 -13.62 11.34
N PHE A 130 -19.99 -14.10 11.42
CA PHE A 130 -19.69 -15.51 11.73
C PHE A 130 -20.03 -15.85 13.19
N MET A 131 -19.67 -14.98 14.14
CA MET A 131 -20.00 -15.14 15.55
C MET A 131 -21.51 -15.09 15.80
N GLN A 132 -22.25 -14.24 15.09
CA GLN A 132 -23.71 -14.18 15.15
C GLN A 132 -24.37 -15.45 14.61
N LYS A 133 -23.86 -16.04 13.52
CA LYS A 133 -24.38 -17.29 12.96
C LYS A 133 -24.07 -18.50 13.86
N ALA A 134 -22.88 -18.55 14.45
CA ALA A 134 -22.50 -19.60 15.41
C ALA A 134 -23.36 -19.53 16.69
N ALA A 135 -23.53 -18.34 17.27
CA ALA A 135 -24.39 -18.13 18.44
C ALA A 135 -25.88 -18.42 18.15
N ALA A 136 -26.36 -18.12 16.93
CA ALA A 136 -27.72 -18.47 16.52
C ALA A 136 -27.93 -19.99 16.39
N TYR A 137 -26.91 -20.72 15.95
CA TYR A 137 -26.94 -22.18 15.86
C TYR A 137 -26.92 -22.86 17.23
N GLU A 138 -26.09 -22.39 18.15
CA GLU A 138 -26.05 -22.88 19.55
C GLU A 138 -27.38 -22.65 20.27
N LYS A 139 -28.01 -21.48 20.05
CA LYS A 139 -29.34 -21.17 20.60
C LYS A 139 -30.44 -22.03 20.00
N PHE A 140 -30.32 -22.40 18.72
CA PHE A 140 -31.28 -23.27 18.05
C PHE A 140 -31.22 -24.69 18.65
N ILE A 141 -30.03 -25.30 18.77
CA ILE A 141 -29.87 -26.65 19.33
C ILE A 141 -30.40 -26.75 20.76
N THR A 142 -30.04 -25.79 21.61
CA THR A 142 -30.44 -25.79 23.03
C THR A 142 -31.95 -25.64 23.25
N THR A 143 -32.70 -25.18 22.24
CA THR A 143 -34.17 -25.08 22.28
C THR A 143 -34.86 -26.43 22.03
N TYR A 144 -34.16 -27.42 21.44
CA TYR A 144 -34.70 -28.76 21.16
C TYR A 144 -34.29 -29.82 22.20
N GLU A 145 -33.46 -29.45 23.17
CA GLU A 145 -33.03 -30.33 24.27
C GLU A 145 -33.85 -30.12 25.57
N GLN A 146 -34.98 -29.42 25.52
CA GLN A 146 -35.96 -29.27 26.62
C GLN A 146 -37.31 -29.89 26.30
#